data_AF-A0A089YVA9-F1
#
_entry.id   AF-A0A089YVA9-F1
#
_cell.length_a   1.000
_cell.length_b   1.000
_cell.length_c   1.000
_cell.angle_alpha   90.00
_cell.angle_beta   90.00
_cell.angle_gamma   90.00
#
_symmetry.space_group_name_H-M   'P 1'
#
loop_
_entity.id
_entity.type
_entity.pdbx_description
1 polymer ?
#
loop_
_entity_poly.entity_id
_entity_poly.type
_entity_poly.pdbx_seq_one_letter_code
_entity_poly.pdbx_strand_id
1 'polypeptide(L)'
;MKRIALLAAAVTLASCSSKGPDGSLGNEQAKDMFKEAMSQPLVPQSVMRNGDRLSFMLLQPKSETSPFGFLLQVDAACSSPNASLIYLDGVKRIYFASPDGKYAPARPIPAAQVEVLNASPAFQRACATTPQPDWRVLKGKGDEQWVMIDRNSLSTIDGQLQFWAGYDSPTIGHDQPHNAPYAQKRERYALDCGKQTFSLLAGYDLDEHNTVTDGGVFFEPKTYSVKGSDPDYRLLFDAACGKPEGLAALPAFKPRTKAPLVLALPRVQAPALSAVKQLNLPAPAKVLKRTVETGTAHLKGQSAPFIEEKSFSQDKASGLLAVRTKGSNFEGQAVSFRGLVALAQQTVYSGEAPMVDNIGLNAIAFSGDWKSMPVGAQLGFVTDGKMSNSVVGEYGKPRQAFDCRVEQQVPATQVNARLSGQAKKLRCAHVEDSLKRVETLYYLEDYGYFFRAGVDPNEFFHEERVLKEVE
;
A
#
# COMPACT_ATOMS: atom_id res chain seq x y z
N MET A 1 16.04 2.54 -53.09
CA MET A 1 15.76 1.08 -53.13
C MET A 1 16.58 0.37 -52.06
N LYS A 2 15.96 -0.01 -50.94
CA LYS A 2 16.14 -1.28 -50.20
C LYS A 2 15.41 -1.13 -48.87
N ARG A 3 14.37 -1.94 -48.71
CA ARG A 3 13.52 -2.08 -47.54
C ARG A 3 14.33 -2.77 -46.43
N ILE A 4 14.34 -2.22 -45.23
CA ILE A 4 14.70 -2.96 -44.01
C ILE A 4 13.50 -2.85 -43.09
N ALA A 5 12.82 -3.98 -42.91
CA ALA A 5 11.67 -4.15 -42.04
C ALA A 5 12.16 -4.18 -40.58
N LEU A 6 11.69 -3.22 -39.77
CA LEU A 6 11.73 -3.34 -38.30
C LEU A 6 10.52 -4.16 -37.87
N LEU A 7 10.76 -5.42 -37.49
CA LEU A 7 9.83 -6.22 -36.70
C LEU A 7 9.95 -5.78 -35.24
N ALA A 8 9.13 -4.80 -34.85
CA ALA A 8 8.86 -4.48 -33.45
C ALA A 8 7.70 -5.36 -32.98
N ALA A 9 8.00 -6.47 -32.29
CA ALA A 9 6.98 -7.24 -31.58
C ALA A 9 6.62 -6.51 -30.29
N ALA A 10 5.58 -5.68 -30.37
CA ALA A 10 4.97 -5.04 -29.23
C ALA A 10 4.10 -6.07 -28.48
N VAL A 11 4.54 -6.51 -27.31
CA VAL A 11 3.64 -7.13 -26.32
C VAL A 11 2.94 -5.99 -25.59
N THR A 12 1.91 -5.44 -26.24
CA THR A 12 0.92 -4.57 -25.61
C THR A 12 -0.16 -5.45 -24.98
N LEU A 13 -0.09 -5.66 -23.67
CA LEU A 13 -1.24 -6.08 -22.88
C LEU A 13 -1.87 -4.84 -22.26
N ALA A 14 -2.62 -4.10 -23.07
CA ALA A 14 -3.67 -3.20 -22.59
C ALA A 14 -4.72 -2.98 -23.69
N SER A 15 -5.92 -3.48 -23.41
CA SER A 15 -7.23 -3.07 -23.93
C SER A 15 -7.44 -3.02 -25.45
N CYS A 16 -7.99 -4.12 -25.99
CA CYS A 16 -9.19 -3.99 -26.84
C CYS A 16 -10.19 -5.10 -26.48
N SER A 17 -11.43 -4.66 -26.26
CA SER A 17 -12.56 -5.39 -25.70
C SER A 17 -12.95 -6.65 -26.47
N SER A 18 -12.94 -7.80 -25.80
CA SER A 18 -14.04 -8.79 -25.94
C SER A 18 -14.13 -9.66 -24.67
N LYS A 19 -15.36 -10.01 -24.32
CA LYS A 19 -15.85 -10.44 -23.01
C LYS A 19 -15.33 -11.81 -22.54
N GLY A 20 -15.08 -11.91 -21.24
CA GLY A 20 -15.13 -13.14 -20.43
C GLY A 20 -15.04 -12.79 -18.94
N PRO A 21 -15.89 -13.34 -18.05
CA PRO A 21 -15.94 -12.98 -16.63
C PRO A 21 -14.84 -13.60 -15.76
N ASP A 22 -13.91 -14.35 -16.34
CA ASP A 22 -12.78 -14.94 -15.62
C ASP A 22 -11.50 -14.23 -16.06
N GLY A 23 -10.76 -13.65 -15.10
CA GLY A 23 -9.50 -12.92 -15.28
C GLY A 23 -8.36 -13.80 -15.82
N SER A 24 -8.53 -14.40 -16.99
CA SER A 24 -7.57 -15.30 -17.62
C SER A 24 -6.57 -14.51 -18.48
N LEU A 25 -5.30 -14.90 -18.37
CA LEU A 25 -4.20 -14.50 -19.25
C LEU A 25 -4.59 -14.85 -20.70
N GLY A 26 -4.96 -13.84 -21.49
CA GLY A 26 -5.66 -13.96 -22.78
C GLY A 26 -4.84 -14.43 -23.98
N ASN A 27 -3.87 -15.33 -23.82
CA ASN A 27 -3.25 -16.07 -24.92
C ASN A 27 -2.91 -17.48 -24.42
N GLU A 28 -3.36 -18.53 -25.11
CA GLU A 28 -3.05 -19.92 -24.74
C GLU A 28 -1.53 -20.14 -24.59
N GLN A 29 -0.71 -19.47 -25.42
CA GLN A 29 0.74 -19.49 -25.29
C GLN A 29 1.23 -18.88 -23.96
N ALA A 30 0.61 -17.80 -23.47
CA ALA A 30 0.95 -17.20 -22.18
C ALA A 30 0.52 -18.09 -21.01
N LYS A 31 -0.60 -18.82 -21.15
CA LYS A 31 -1.03 -19.81 -20.16
C LYS A 31 -0.06 -20.99 -20.11
N ASP A 32 0.40 -21.47 -21.25
CA ASP A 32 1.38 -22.56 -21.35
C ASP A 32 2.73 -22.16 -20.79
N MET A 33 3.25 -20.97 -21.14
CA MET A 33 4.47 -20.41 -20.57
C MET A 33 4.40 -20.30 -19.04
N PHE A 34 3.27 -19.82 -18.53
CA PHE A 34 3.08 -19.64 -17.09
C PHE A 34 2.96 -20.99 -16.36
N LYS A 35 2.26 -21.96 -16.97
CA LYS A 35 2.18 -23.34 -16.47
C LYS A 35 3.55 -24.01 -16.44
N GLU A 36 4.34 -23.87 -17.51
CA GLU A 36 5.72 -24.37 -17.57
C GLU A 36 6.58 -23.75 -16.48
N ALA A 37 6.51 -22.43 -16.30
CA ALA A 37 7.28 -21.73 -15.29
C ALA A 37 6.95 -22.20 -13.86
N MET A 38 5.68 -22.52 -13.55
CA MET A 38 5.26 -23.06 -12.25
C MET A 38 5.83 -24.45 -11.95
N SER A 39 6.27 -25.18 -12.97
CA SER A 39 6.89 -26.51 -12.82
C SER A 39 8.41 -26.45 -12.67
N GLN A 40 9.01 -25.28 -12.87
CA GLN A 40 10.47 -25.11 -12.75
C GLN A 40 10.94 -25.28 -11.31
N PRO A 41 12.21 -25.68 -11.09
CA PRO A 41 12.78 -25.70 -9.77
C PRO A 41 12.89 -24.29 -9.18
N LEU A 42 12.77 -24.21 -7.86
CA LEU A 42 12.99 -22.98 -7.11
C LEU A 42 14.47 -22.59 -7.19
N VAL A 43 14.75 -21.30 -7.37
CA VAL A 43 16.10 -20.75 -7.26
C VAL A 43 16.53 -20.80 -5.78
N PRO A 44 17.52 -21.63 -5.37
CA PRO A 44 17.75 -21.92 -3.95
C PRO A 44 18.05 -20.68 -3.10
N GLN A 45 18.82 -19.72 -3.63
CA GLN A 45 19.16 -18.48 -2.94
C GLN A 45 17.96 -17.53 -2.75
N SER A 46 16.89 -17.69 -3.54
CA SER A 46 15.68 -16.86 -3.44
C SER A 46 14.74 -17.24 -2.30
N VAL A 47 14.87 -18.46 -1.76
CA VAL A 47 13.86 -19.01 -0.84
C VAL A 47 13.95 -18.32 0.53
N MET A 48 12.91 -17.55 0.85
CA MET A 48 12.71 -16.87 2.12
C MET A 48 11.39 -17.35 2.74
N ARG A 49 11.41 -17.68 4.04
CA ARG A 49 10.20 -18.10 4.77
C ARG A 49 9.67 -16.99 5.66
N ASN A 50 8.35 -16.82 5.64
CA ASN A 50 7.63 -15.95 6.55
C ASN A 50 6.35 -16.67 7.02
N GLY A 51 6.38 -17.23 8.23
CA GLY A 51 5.29 -18.06 8.73
C GLY A 51 5.04 -19.28 7.85
N ASP A 52 3.79 -19.49 7.44
CA ASP A 52 3.43 -20.59 6.54
C ASP A 52 3.86 -20.36 5.07
N ARG A 53 4.33 -19.16 4.72
CA ARG A 53 4.56 -18.79 3.33
C ARG A 53 6.04 -18.82 2.97
N LEU A 54 6.33 -19.24 1.73
CA LEU A 54 7.62 -19.08 1.08
C LEU A 54 7.51 -18.04 -0.02
N SER A 55 8.40 -17.06 0.01
CA SER A 55 8.68 -16.20 -1.14
C SER A 55 9.92 -16.75 -1.85
N PHE A 56 9.83 -16.97 -3.16
CA PHE A 56 10.90 -17.56 -3.96
C PHE A 56 10.78 -17.18 -5.44
N MET A 57 11.85 -17.41 -6.18
CA MET A 57 11.88 -17.25 -7.63
C MET A 57 11.87 -18.60 -8.34
N LEU A 58 11.15 -18.66 -9.46
CA LEU A 58 11.20 -19.74 -10.44
C LEU A 58 11.93 -19.24 -11.68
N LEU A 59 12.96 -19.96 -12.13
CA LEU A 59 13.69 -19.63 -13.34
C LEU A 59 13.07 -20.37 -14.52
N GLN A 60 12.40 -19.62 -15.42
CA GLN A 60 11.99 -20.13 -16.72
C GLN A 60 13.15 -19.92 -17.71
N PRO A 61 13.82 -21.00 -18.17
CA PRO A 61 14.81 -20.88 -19.22
C PRO A 61 14.14 -20.58 -20.56
N LYS A 62 14.96 -20.24 -21.56
CA LYS A 62 14.49 -20.18 -22.95
C LYS A 62 14.06 -21.58 -23.41
N SER A 63 12.87 -21.67 -23.98
CA SER A 63 12.29 -22.89 -24.56
C SER A 63 11.52 -22.55 -25.84
N GLU A 64 10.99 -23.55 -26.54
CA GLU A 64 10.13 -23.32 -27.73
C GLU A 64 8.87 -22.53 -27.38
N THR A 65 8.31 -22.80 -26.20
CA THR A 65 7.14 -22.13 -25.60
C THR A 65 7.50 -20.79 -25.00
N SER A 66 8.73 -20.60 -24.49
CA SER A 66 9.24 -19.36 -23.91
C SER A 66 10.48 -18.82 -24.64
N PRO A 67 10.35 -17.94 -25.65
CA PRO A 67 11.47 -17.50 -26.47
C PRO A 67 12.51 -16.62 -25.73
N PHE A 68 12.19 -16.17 -24.52
CA PHE A 68 13.08 -15.45 -23.61
C PHE A 68 13.08 -16.13 -22.23
N GLY A 69 14.21 -16.03 -21.52
CA GLY A 69 14.30 -16.49 -20.15
C GLY A 69 13.81 -15.41 -19.19
N PHE A 70 13.18 -15.80 -18.10
CA PHE A 70 12.70 -14.88 -17.06
C PHE A 70 12.62 -15.57 -15.70
N LEU A 71 12.54 -14.77 -14.64
CA LEU A 71 12.25 -15.19 -13.29
C LEU A 71 10.81 -14.80 -12.92
N LEU A 72 10.11 -15.67 -12.22
CA LEU A 72 8.85 -15.34 -11.56
C LEU A 72 9.07 -15.28 -10.06
N GLN A 73 8.80 -14.12 -9.46
CA GLN A 73 8.75 -14.00 -8.00
C GLN A 73 7.36 -14.41 -7.53
N VAL A 74 7.31 -15.52 -6.80
CA VAL A 74 6.09 -16.14 -6.28
C VAL A 74 6.13 -16.10 -4.76
N ASP A 75 4.96 -15.94 -4.17
CA ASP A 75 4.75 -16.11 -2.75
C ASP A 75 3.63 -17.14 -2.53
N ALA A 76 3.91 -18.25 -1.86
CA ALA A 76 2.98 -19.37 -1.74
C ALA A 76 2.92 -19.95 -0.32
N ALA A 77 1.73 -20.36 0.11
CA ALA A 77 1.52 -21.05 1.38
C ALA A 77 1.96 -22.51 1.30
N CYS A 78 2.61 -23.00 2.36
CA CYS A 78 3.01 -24.40 2.47
C CYS A 78 1.86 -25.31 2.89
N SER A 79 0.86 -24.79 3.62
CA SER A 79 -0.24 -25.58 4.17
C SER A 79 -1.56 -25.47 3.39
N SER A 80 -1.67 -24.56 2.43
CA SER A 80 -2.91 -24.32 1.68
C SER A 80 -2.64 -23.99 0.20
N PRO A 81 -3.58 -24.27 -0.72
CA PRO A 81 -3.42 -23.97 -2.14
C PRO A 81 -3.67 -22.49 -2.42
N ASN A 82 -2.81 -21.63 -1.88
CA ASN A 82 -2.86 -20.19 -2.05
C ASN A 82 -1.48 -19.66 -2.42
N ALA A 83 -1.36 -19.11 -3.63
CA ALA A 83 -0.16 -18.46 -4.10
C ALA A 83 -0.49 -17.14 -4.82
N SER A 84 0.46 -16.22 -4.75
CA SER A 84 0.42 -14.92 -5.39
C SER A 84 1.67 -14.70 -6.23
N LEU A 85 1.48 -14.08 -7.39
CA LEU A 85 2.53 -13.65 -8.28
C LEU A 85 2.82 -12.18 -8.01
N ILE A 86 4.08 -11.89 -7.68
CA ILE A 86 4.49 -10.53 -7.29
C ILE A 86 4.95 -9.78 -8.54
N TYR A 87 5.98 -10.29 -9.21
CA TYR A 87 6.50 -9.72 -10.45
C TYR A 87 7.18 -10.80 -11.32
N LEU A 88 7.39 -10.45 -12.59
CA LEU A 88 8.27 -11.15 -13.52
C LEU A 88 9.52 -10.29 -13.75
N ASP A 89 10.69 -10.93 -13.71
CA ASP A 89 11.97 -10.28 -13.99
C ASP A 89 12.65 -10.93 -15.19
N GLY A 90 12.78 -10.18 -16.28
CA GLY A 90 13.39 -10.65 -17.52
C GLY A 90 14.15 -9.52 -18.20
N VAL A 91 13.86 -9.25 -19.48
CA VAL A 91 14.43 -8.06 -20.17
C VAL A 91 14.00 -6.76 -19.48
N LYS A 92 12.82 -6.76 -18.86
CA LYS A 92 12.33 -5.69 -17.99
C LYS A 92 11.58 -6.30 -16.81
N ARG A 93 11.48 -5.54 -15.71
CA ARG A 93 10.60 -5.85 -14.60
C ARG A 93 9.15 -5.64 -15.02
N ILE A 94 8.28 -6.60 -14.71
CA ILE A 94 6.84 -6.52 -14.99
C ILE A 94 6.07 -6.81 -13.71
N TYR A 95 5.24 -5.85 -13.32
CA TYR A 95 4.18 -6.05 -12.33
C TYR A 95 2.87 -6.21 -13.09
N PHE A 96 2.14 -7.29 -12.85
CA PHE A 96 1.02 -7.73 -13.69
C PHE A 96 -0.19 -6.79 -13.71
N ALA A 97 -0.19 -5.76 -12.87
CA ALA A 97 -1.21 -4.74 -12.79
C ALA A 97 -0.71 -3.31 -13.12
N SER A 98 0.56 -3.17 -13.53
CA SER A 98 1.12 -1.89 -13.96
C SER A 98 1.52 -1.95 -15.45
N PRO A 99 0.95 -1.09 -16.30
CA PRO A 99 1.33 -1.01 -17.72
C PRO A 99 2.69 -0.31 -17.95
N ASP A 100 3.19 0.44 -16.98
CA ASP A 100 4.38 1.29 -17.07
C ASP A 100 5.62 0.73 -16.32
N GLY A 101 5.51 -0.46 -15.72
CA GLY A 101 6.60 -1.12 -15.01
C GLY A 101 6.84 -0.58 -13.59
N LYS A 102 5.90 0.21 -13.06
CA LYS A 102 5.87 0.61 -11.66
C LYS A 102 5.33 -0.52 -10.79
N TYR A 103 5.62 -0.44 -9.50
CA TYR A 103 5.13 -1.41 -8.54
C TYR A 103 3.61 -1.53 -8.63
N ALA A 104 3.14 -2.77 -8.59
CA ALA A 104 1.74 -3.11 -8.46
C ALA A 104 1.61 -4.25 -7.45
N PRO A 105 0.55 -4.30 -6.63
CA PRO A 105 0.37 -5.35 -5.63
C PRO A 105 0.34 -6.74 -6.27
N ALA A 106 0.74 -7.75 -5.49
CA ALA A 106 0.75 -9.14 -5.93
C ALA A 106 -0.66 -9.58 -6.39
N ARG A 107 -0.70 -10.41 -7.43
CA ARG A 107 -1.96 -10.96 -7.98
C ARG A 107 -2.11 -12.43 -7.57
N PRO A 108 -3.32 -12.88 -7.21
CA PRO A 108 -3.55 -14.30 -6.97
C PRO A 108 -3.24 -15.12 -8.23
N ILE A 109 -2.56 -16.25 -8.05
CA ILE A 109 -2.30 -17.21 -9.12
C ILE A 109 -3.58 -18.04 -9.33
N PRO A 110 -4.00 -18.30 -10.59
CA PRO A 110 -5.20 -19.10 -10.82
C PRO A 110 -5.03 -20.54 -10.29
N ALA A 111 -6.13 -21.12 -9.80
CA ALA A 111 -6.11 -22.39 -9.05
C ALA A 111 -5.38 -23.53 -9.77
N ALA A 112 -5.60 -23.68 -11.08
CA ALA A 112 -4.96 -24.72 -11.88
C ALA A 112 -3.41 -24.62 -11.87
N GLN A 113 -2.85 -23.43 -11.81
CA GLN A 113 -1.40 -23.22 -11.72
C GLN A 113 -0.88 -23.39 -10.29
N VAL A 114 -1.70 -23.05 -9.29
CA VAL A 114 -1.37 -23.34 -7.88
C VAL A 114 -1.29 -24.84 -7.64
N GLU A 115 -2.17 -25.64 -8.26
CA GLU A 115 -2.11 -27.10 -8.21
C GLU A 115 -0.79 -27.65 -8.79
N VAL A 116 -0.34 -27.12 -9.92
CA VAL A 116 0.96 -27.50 -10.52
C VAL A 116 2.12 -27.20 -9.56
N LEU A 117 2.15 -26.00 -8.97
CA LEU A 117 3.17 -25.62 -8.00
C LEU A 117 3.15 -26.53 -6.77
N ASN A 118 1.97 -26.81 -6.20
CA ASN A 118 1.82 -27.67 -5.02
C ASN A 118 2.22 -29.12 -5.26
N ALA A 119 2.06 -29.60 -6.50
CA ALA A 119 2.52 -30.92 -6.91
C ALA A 119 4.05 -30.99 -7.14
N SER A 120 4.75 -29.84 -7.20
CA SER A 120 6.20 -29.80 -7.42
C SER A 120 6.97 -30.38 -6.24
N PRO A 121 7.78 -31.45 -6.43
CA PRO A 121 8.62 -32.00 -5.38
C PRO A 121 9.63 -30.99 -4.83
N ALA A 122 10.06 -30.03 -5.65
CA ALA A 122 10.98 -28.96 -5.23
C ALA A 122 10.30 -28.01 -4.23
N PHE A 123 9.05 -27.61 -4.50
CA PHE A 123 8.28 -26.76 -3.61
C PHE A 123 7.94 -27.47 -2.30
N GLN A 124 7.46 -28.71 -2.38
CA GLN A 124 7.16 -29.54 -1.20
C GLN A 124 8.41 -29.71 -0.30
N ARG A 125 9.56 -29.98 -0.91
CA ARG A 125 10.83 -30.07 -0.18
C ARG A 125 11.19 -28.74 0.47
N ALA A 126 11.13 -27.63 -0.26
CA ALA A 126 11.42 -26.31 0.29
C ALA A 126 10.53 -25.98 1.50
N CYS A 127 9.24 -26.32 1.44
CA CYS A 127 8.32 -26.15 2.56
C CYS A 127 8.68 -27.01 3.78
N ALA A 128 9.20 -28.22 3.56
CA ALA A 128 9.62 -29.11 4.64
C ALA A 128 10.99 -28.73 5.24
N THR A 129 11.91 -28.22 4.43
CA THR A 129 13.31 -28.02 4.85
C THR A 129 13.66 -26.60 5.23
N THR A 130 12.94 -25.58 4.74
CA THR A 130 13.21 -24.19 5.11
C THR A 130 12.63 -23.91 6.50
N PRO A 131 13.43 -23.65 7.53
CA PRO A 131 12.93 -23.49 8.89
C PRO A 131 12.11 -22.21 9.05
N GLN A 132 11.21 -22.19 10.05
CA GLN A 132 10.54 -20.96 10.47
C GLN A 132 11.60 -19.94 10.93
N PRO A 133 11.51 -18.67 10.51
CA PRO A 133 12.52 -17.69 10.86
C PRO A 133 12.50 -17.38 12.36
N ASP A 134 13.67 -17.18 12.93
CA ASP A 134 13.85 -16.64 14.28
C ASP A 134 14.69 -15.36 14.20
N TRP A 135 13.99 -14.28 13.88
CA TRP A 135 14.58 -12.96 13.71
C TRP A 135 15.02 -12.35 15.04
N ARG A 136 16.30 -11.97 15.11
CA ARG A 136 16.95 -11.39 16.27
C ARG A 136 17.46 -9.99 15.96
N VAL A 137 17.20 -9.06 16.88
CA VAL A 137 17.60 -7.65 16.73
C VAL A 137 19.03 -7.48 17.26
N LEU A 138 19.95 -7.12 16.37
CA LEU A 138 21.36 -6.84 16.69
C LEU A 138 21.58 -5.39 17.13
N LYS A 139 20.86 -4.46 16.49
CA LYS A 139 20.97 -3.02 16.71
C LYS A 139 19.64 -2.35 16.43
N GLY A 140 19.42 -1.23 17.10
CA GLY A 140 18.27 -0.35 16.90
C GLY A 140 17.31 -0.41 18.10
N LYS A 141 16.65 0.71 18.35
CA LYS A 141 15.60 0.87 19.36
C LYS A 141 14.59 1.91 18.90
N GLY A 142 13.36 1.85 19.41
CA GLY A 142 12.34 2.86 19.12
C GLY A 142 12.21 3.12 17.62
N ASP A 143 12.38 4.38 17.19
CA ASP A 143 12.24 4.87 15.82
C ASP A 143 13.54 4.84 14.99
N GLU A 144 14.57 4.13 15.46
CA GLU A 144 15.78 3.89 14.66
C GLU A 144 15.53 2.80 13.60
N GLN A 145 16.41 2.71 12.59
CA GLN A 145 16.49 1.52 11.76
C GLN A 145 17.02 0.35 12.61
N TRP A 146 16.39 -0.83 12.49
CA TRP A 146 16.87 -2.01 13.20
C TRP A 146 17.64 -2.93 12.26
N VAL A 147 18.74 -3.49 12.75
CA VAL A 147 19.53 -4.51 12.06
C VAL A 147 19.17 -5.86 12.67
N MET A 148 18.86 -6.83 11.83
CA MET A 148 18.34 -8.13 12.23
C MET A 148 19.07 -9.27 11.54
N ILE A 149 19.08 -10.43 12.20
CA ILE A 149 19.60 -11.68 11.67
C ILE A 149 18.59 -12.80 11.95
N ASP A 150 18.31 -13.66 10.96
CA ASP A 150 17.49 -14.85 11.17
C ASP A 150 18.39 -15.98 11.65
N ARG A 151 18.32 -16.28 12.95
CA ARG A 151 19.14 -17.32 13.57
C ARG A 151 18.93 -18.70 12.93
N ASN A 152 17.70 -19.01 12.51
CA ASN A 152 17.37 -20.32 11.97
C ASN A 152 17.80 -20.48 10.50
N SER A 153 18.13 -19.38 9.82
CA SER A 153 18.66 -19.44 8.45
C SER A 153 20.16 -19.75 8.35
N LEU A 154 20.91 -19.68 9.46
CA LEU A 154 22.35 -19.94 9.46
C LEU A 154 22.63 -21.39 9.05
N SER A 155 23.35 -21.55 7.95
CA SER A 155 23.76 -22.85 7.44
C SER A 155 25.11 -22.75 6.74
N THR A 156 25.93 -23.79 6.83
CA THR A 156 27.21 -23.86 6.08
C THR A 156 26.99 -24.60 4.77
N ILE A 157 27.29 -23.93 3.65
CA ILE A 157 27.18 -24.47 2.30
C ILE A 157 28.49 -24.18 1.59
N ASP A 158 29.15 -25.22 1.07
CA ASP A 158 30.44 -25.13 0.37
C ASP A 158 31.52 -24.35 1.15
N GLY A 159 31.55 -24.53 2.47
CA GLY A 159 32.51 -23.88 3.36
C GLY A 159 32.21 -22.39 3.65
N GLN A 160 31.12 -21.85 3.14
CA GLN A 160 30.64 -20.50 3.44
C GLN A 160 29.41 -20.55 4.35
N LEU A 161 29.34 -19.63 5.30
CA LEU A 161 28.15 -19.44 6.12
C LEU A 161 27.12 -18.65 5.32
N GLN A 162 25.95 -19.23 5.09
CA GLN A 162 24.81 -18.55 4.48
C GLN A 162 23.73 -18.26 5.51
N PHE A 163 23.11 -17.10 5.40
CA PHE A 163 22.03 -16.67 6.29
C PHE A 163 21.23 -15.51 5.68
N TRP A 164 20.05 -15.28 6.22
CA TRP A 164 19.21 -14.11 5.97
C TRP A 164 19.44 -13.03 7.04
N ALA A 165 19.69 -11.82 6.57
CA ALA A 165 19.72 -10.59 7.34
C ALA A 165 18.45 -9.77 7.08
N GLY A 166 18.16 -8.81 7.95
CA GLY A 166 17.08 -7.87 7.73
C GLY A 166 17.35 -6.48 8.28
N TYR A 167 16.74 -5.50 7.64
CA TYR A 167 16.82 -4.09 8.00
C TYR A 167 15.40 -3.56 8.14
N ASP A 168 14.97 -3.27 9.36
CA ASP A 168 13.62 -2.78 9.62
C ASP A 168 13.62 -1.25 9.67
N SER A 169 13.00 -0.64 8.66
CA SER A 169 12.92 0.82 8.55
C SER A 169 11.87 1.39 9.51
N PRO A 170 12.08 2.58 10.07
CA PRO A 170 11.09 3.21 10.94
C PRO A 170 9.89 3.77 10.17
N THR A 171 10.06 4.06 8.88
CA THR A 171 9.04 4.56 7.96
C THR A 171 8.92 3.64 6.75
N ILE A 172 7.80 3.72 6.03
CA ILE A 172 7.69 3.08 4.71
C ILE A 172 8.46 3.94 3.69
N GLY A 173 9.50 3.36 3.11
CA GLY A 173 10.29 3.94 2.01
C GLY A 173 9.79 3.46 0.64
N HIS A 174 10.33 4.05 -0.42
CA HIS A 174 10.08 3.63 -1.80
C HIS A 174 11.39 3.65 -2.58
N ASP A 175 11.75 2.52 -3.19
CA ASP A 175 12.99 2.41 -3.96
C ASP A 175 12.75 2.64 -5.45
N GLN A 176 13.66 3.40 -6.07
CA GLN A 176 13.72 3.54 -7.52
C GLN A 176 14.34 2.26 -8.14
N PRO A 177 13.96 1.89 -9.37
CA PRO A 177 13.14 2.64 -10.32
C PRO A 177 11.63 2.33 -10.26
N HIS A 178 11.23 1.27 -9.58
CA HIS A 178 9.84 0.78 -9.63
C HIS A 178 8.91 1.46 -8.62
N ASN A 179 9.45 2.20 -7.65
CA ASN A 179 8.71 2.85 -6.57
C ASN A 179 7.91 1.83 -5.74
N ALA A 180 8.48 0.66 -5.51
CA ALA A 180 7.90 -0.36 -4.64
C ALA A 180 8.01 0.08 -3.17
N PRO A 181 6.94 -0.04 -2.38
CA PRO A 181 6.99 0.32 -0.97
C PRO A 181 7.81 -0.72 -0.20
N TYR A 182 8.63 -0.27 0.74
CA TYR A 182 9.32 -1.15 1.67
C TYR A 182 9.26 -0.59 3.09
N ALA A 183 8.86 -1.44 4.03
CA ALA A 183 8.99 -1.22 5.46
C ALA A 183 10.23 -1.95 6.02
N GLN A 184 10.75 -2.94 5.28
CA GLN A 184 11.93 -3.71 5.62
C GLN A 184 12.67 -4.14 4.36
N LYS A 185 13.97 -4.41 4.51
CA LYS A 185 14.77 -5.14 3.52
C LYS A 185 15.23 -6.46 4.11
N ARG A 186 15.24 -7.52 3.30
CA ARG A 186 15.75 -8.85 3.68
C ARG A 186 16.79 -9.28 2.68
N GLU A 187 17.97 -9.67 3.16
CA GLU A 187 19.13 -9.92 2.31
C GLU A 187 19.77 -11.24 2.67
N ARG A 188 20.07 -12.07 1.67
CA ARG A 188 20.74 -13.35 1.87
C ARG A 188 22.21 -13.22 1.56
N TYR A 189 23.05 -13.59 2.50
CA TYR A 189 24.50 -13.51 2.39
C TYR A 189 25.16 -14.87 2.30
N ALA A 190 26.31 -14.93 1.63
CA ALA A 190 27.34 -15.95 1.82
C ALA A 190 28.57 -15.28 2.43
N LEU A 191 29.07 -15.81 3.54
CA LEU A 191 30.13 -15.22 4.34
C LEU A 191 31.26 -16.25 4.57
N ASP A 192 32.48 -15.88 4.23
CA ASP A 192 33.70 -16.61 4.60
C ASP A 192 34.31 -15.92 5.83
N CYS A 193 34.03 -16.49 7.01
CA CYS A 193 34.46 -15.93 8.29
C CYS A 193 35.99 -15.92 8.46
N GLY A 194 36.70 -16.87 7.85
CA GLY A 194 38.15 -16.96 7.91
C GLY A 194 38.82 -15.89 7.05
N LYS A 195 38.30 -15.66 5.85
CA LYS A 195 38.82 -14.64 4.92
C LYS A 195 38.23 -13.24 5.15
N GLN A 196 37.20 -13.13 5.99
CA GLN A 196 36.49 -11.87 6.24
C GLN A 196 35.96 -11.24 4.94
N THR A 197 35.31 -12.09 4.13
CA THR A 197 34.71 -11.69 2.86
C THR A 197 33.27 -12.18 2.75
N PHE A 198 32.42 -11.41 2.07
CA PHE A 198 31.01 -11.75 1.88
C PHE A 198 30.54 -11.52 0.45
N SER A 199 29.44 -12.16 0.06
CA SER A 199 28.73 -11.91 -1.20
C SER A 199 27.22 -11.87 -0.94
N LEU A 200 26.51 -10.94 -1.58
CA LEU A 200 25.05 -10.85 -1.54
C LEU A 200 24.47 -11.81 -2.58
N LEU A 201 23.61 -12.72 -2.14
CA LEU A 201 22.99 -13.76 -2.98
C LEU A 201 21.57 -13.40 -3.42
N ALA A 202 20.82 -12.72 -2.55
CA ALA A 202 19.47 -12.24 -2.83
C ALA A 202 19.15 -11.03 -1.96
N GLY A 203 18.27 -10.15 -2.43
CA GLY A 203 17.78 -9.00 -1.67
C GLY A 203 16.32 -8.73 -2.01
N TYR A 204 15.50 -8.53 -0.98
CA TYR A 204 14.06 -8.27 -1.12
C TYR A 204 13.64 -7.04 -0.32
N ASP A 205 12.80 -6.25 -0.95
CA ASP A 205 12.00 -5.22 -0.30
C ASP A 205 10.70 -5.85 0.20
N LEU A 206 10.33 -5.57 1.43
CA LEU A 206 9.13 -6.10 2.07
C LEU A 206 8.24 -4.96 2.57
N ASP A 207 6.93 -5.09 2.39
CA ASP A 207 5.94 -4.18 2.97
C ASP A 207 5.81 -4.33 4.50
N GLU A 208 4.92 -3.54 5.11
CA GLU A 208 4.67 -3.60 6.56
C GLU A 208 4.04 -4.92 7.03
N HIS A 209 3.57 -5.75 6.11
CA HIS A 209 3.03 -7.08 6.37
C HIS A 209 4.05 -8.20 6.14
N ASN A 210 5.32 -7.87 5.89
CA ASN A 210 6.39 -8.81 5.53
C ASN A 210 6.12 -9.56 4.22
N THR A 211 5.44 -8.94 3.26
CA THR A 211 5.26 -9.47 1.90
C THR A 211 6.30 -8.85 0.99
N VAL A 212 6.94 -9.66 0.14
CA VAL A 212 7.89 -9.16 -0.86
C VAL A 212 7.18 -8.24 -1.85
N THR A 213 7.74 -7.05 -2.06
CA THR A 213 7.23 -6.04 -3.01
C THR A 213 8.15 -5.88 -4.21
N ASP A 214 9.47 -5.97 -4.01
CA ASP A 214 10.49 -5.91 -5.07
C ASP A 214 11.75 -6.68 -4.65
N GLY A 215 12.75 -6.77 -5.53
CA GLY A 215 14.05 -7.37 -5.24
C GLY A 215 14.55 -8.34 -6.30
N GLY A 216 15.39 -9.28 -5.91
CA GLY A 216 15.90 -10.31 -6.82
C GLY A 216 17.06 -11.12 -6.27
N VAL A 217 17.64 -11.92 -7.16
CA VAL A 217 18.78 -12.79 -6.89
C VAL A 217 20.00 -12.37 -7.71
N PHE A 218 21.18 -12.60 -7.15
CA PHE A 218 22.45 -12.34 -7.81
C PHE A 218 23.06 -13.68 -8.24
N PHE A 219 22.93 -14.05 -9.52
CA PHE A 219 23.47 -15.31 -10.06
C PHE A 219 25.00 -15.32 -10.17
N GLU A 220 25.60 -14.14 -10.33
CA GLU A 220 27.05 -13.93 -10.33
C GLU A 220 27.41 -12.97 -9.18
N PRO A 221 27.31 -13.44 -7.92
CA PRO A 221 27.46 -12.58 -6.77
C PRO A 221 28.92 -12.13 -6.65
N LYS A 222 29.13 -10.82 -6.48
CA LYS A 222 30.47 -10.25 -6.26
C LYS A 222 30.88 -10.44 -4.81
N THR A 223 32.16 -10.73 -4.61
CA THR A 223 32.76 -10.85 -3.28
C THR A 223 33.37 -9.53 -2.83
N TYR A 224 33.08 -9.14 -1.59
CA TYR A 224 33.53 -7.92 -0.95
C TYR A 224 34.24 -8.22 0.38
N SER A 225 35.10 -7.31 0.84
CA SER A 225 35.72 -7.41 2.17
C SER A 225 34.78 -6.86 3.25
N VAL A 226 34.65 -7.60 4.36
CA VAL A 226 33.89 -7.17 5.55
C VAL A 226 34.45 -5.85 6.11
N LYS A 227 35.77 -5.69 6.18
CA LYS A 227 36.38 -4.45 6.71
C LYS A 227 35.96 -3.20 5.93
N GLY A 228 35.72 -3.35 4.62
CA GLY A 228 35.32 -2.28 3.71
C GLY A 228 33.83 -1.94 3.72
N SER A 229 32.98 -2.72 4.41
CA SER A 229 31.55 -2.42 4.51
C SER A 229 31.26 -1.36 5.58
N ASP A 230 30.04 -0.83 5.58
CA ASP A 230 29.60 0.09 6.64
C ASP A 230 29.45 -0.62 8.01
N PRO A 231 29.33 0.14 9.11
CA PRO A 231 29.30 -0.41 10.46
C PRO A 231 28.18 -1.42 10.73
N ASP A 232 27.02 -1.29 10.08
CA ASP A 232 25.87 -2.16 10.32
C ASP A 232 26.09 -3.53 9.70
N TYR A 233 26.65 -3.59 8.48
CA TYR A 233 27.08 -4.85 7.87
C TYR A 233 28.21 -5.51 8.65
N ARG A 234 29.20 -4.74 9.15
CA ARG A 234 30.27 -5.32 9.97
C ARG A 234 29.73 -5.96 11.24
N LEU A 235 28.86 -5.26 11.96
CA LEU A 235 28.19 -5.79 13.15
C LEU A 235 27.42 -7.08 12.84
N LEU A 236 26.68 -7.10 11.73
CA LEU A 236 25.93 -8.26 11.26
C LEU A 236 26.84 -9.46 10.96
N PHE A 237 27.92 -9.24 10.20
CA PHE A 237 28.85 -10.32 9.81
C PHE A 237 29.66 -10.84 11.01
N ASP A 238 30.08 -9.95 11.91
CA ASP A 238 30.74 -10.35 13.16
C ASP A 238 29.80 -11.21 14.02
N ALA A 239 28.52 -10.84 14.12
CA ALA A 239 27.53 -11.62 14.83
C ALA A 239 27.27 -13.00 14.19
N ALA A 240 27.20 -13.06 12.86
CA ALA A 240 27.02 -14.31 12.12
C ALA A 240 28.22 -15.26 12.28
N CYS A 241 29.45 -14.72 12.26
CA CYS A 241 30.68 -15.50 12.49
C CYS A 241 30.93 -15.85 13.97
N GLY A 242 30.13 -15.29 14.88
CA GLY A 242 30.21 -15.54 16.30
C GLY A 242 29.67 -16.91 16.72
N LYS A 243 29.52 -17.09 18.04
CA LYS A 243 28.94 -18.32 18.59
C LYS A 243 27.40 -18.28 18.55
N PRO A 244 26.72 -19.40 18.25
CA PRO A 244 25.26 -19.46 18.18
C PRO A 244 24.54 -18.98 19.46
N GLU A 245 25.14 -19.19 20.64
CA GLU A 245 24.59 -18.74 21.93
C GLU A 245 24.50 -17.21 22.01
N GLY A 246 25.41 -16.49 21.35
CA GLY A 246 25.38 -15.04 21.26
C GLY A 246 24.13 -14.55 20.52
N LEU A 247 23.75 -15.22 19.43
CA LEU A 247 22.53 -14.91 18.68
C LEU A 247 21.26 -15.27 19.46
N ALA A 248 21.29 -16.36 20.24
CA ALA A 248 20.15 -16.78 21.05
C ALA A 248 19.81 -15.80 22.18
N ALA A 249 20.81 -15.08 22.71
CA ALA A 249 20.63 -14.08 23.76
C ALA A 249 20.03 -12.74 23.26
N LEU A 250 19.99 -12.52 21.94
CA LEU A 250 19.47 -11.28 21.36
C LEU A 250 17.93 -11.18 21.50
N PRO A 251 17.38 -9.96 21.61
CA PRO A 251 15.94 -9.74 21.60
C PRO A 251 15.30 -10.29 20.33
N ALA A 252 14.18 -11.00 20.48
CA ALA A 252 13.36 -11.42 19.34
C ALA A 252 12.72 -10.18 18.68
N PHE A 253 12.74 -10.16 17.35
CA PHE A 253 12.03 -9.14 16.58
C PHE A 253 10.53 -9.21 16.82
N LYS A 254 9.91 -8.05 17.03
CA LYS A 254 8.47 -7.88 17.06
C LYS A 254 8.09 -6.87 15.98
N PRO A 255 7.15 -7.19 15.08
CA PRO A 255 6.63 -6.22 14.14
C PRO A 255 6.19 -4.95 14.86
N ARG A 256 6.53 -3.80 14.29
CA ARG A 256 6.17 -2.49 14.82
C ARG A 256 5.42 -1.68 13.79
N THR A 257 4.51 -0.84 14.27
CA THR A 257 3.84 0.16 13.43
C THR A 257 4.87 1.13 12.87
N LYS A 258 4.81 1.37 11.56
CA LYS A 258 5.71 2.30 10.89
C LYS A 258 5.26 3.73 11.13
N ALA A 259 6.22 4.63 11.31
CA ALA A 259 5.99 6.04 11.43
C ALA A 259 5.27 6.54 10.16
N PRO A 260 4.23 7.36 10.30
CA PRO A 260 3.44 7.75 9.15
C PRO A 260 4.21 8.67 8.19
N LEU A 261 3.91 8.62 6.89
CA LEU A 261 4.52 9.47 5.86
C LEU A 261 4.44 10.98 6.18
N VAL A 262 5.55 11.70 6.13
CA VAL A 262 5.52 13.17 6.28
C VAL A 262 5.08 13.81 4.96
N LEU A 263 3.88 14.39 4.94
CA LEU A 263 3.30 15.02 3.75
C LEU A 263 3.44 16.55 3.82
N ALA A 264 3.82 17.15 2.70
CA ALA A 264 4.00 18.59 2.58
C ALA A 264 2.68 19.22 2.12
N LEU A 265 1.82 19.57 3.08
CA LEU A 265 0.54 20.19 2.77
C LEU A 265 0.68 21.61 2.21
N PRO A 266 -0.16 22.00 1.24
CA PRO A 266 -0.31 23.40 0.89
C PRO A 266 -0.83 24.18 2.10
N ARG A 267 -0.42 25.44 2.23
CA ARG A 267 -0.93 26.33 3.29
C ARG A 267 -2.42 26.60 3.07
N VAL A 268 -3.21 26.52 4.14
CA VAL A 268 -4.61 26.97 4.13
C VAL A 268 -4.69 28.45 3.79
N GLN A 269 -5.46 28.81 2.77
CA GLN A 269 -5.58 30.18 2.29
C GLN A 269 -6.44 31.02 3.24
N ALA A 270 -6.05 32.29 3.41
CA ALA A 270 -6.71 33.20 4.35
C ALA A 270 -8.21 33.44 4.09
N PRO A 271 -8.67 33.59 2.82
CA PRO A 271 -10.10 33.76 2.54
C PRO A 271 -10.92 32.54 2.98
N ALA A 272 -10.44 31.33 2.69
CA ALA A 272 -11.10 30.10 3.09
C ALA A 272 -11.14 29.94 4.63
N LEU A 273 -10.03 30.25 5.31
CA LEU A 273 -9.97 30.24 6.77
C LEU A 273 -10.95 31.24 7.41
N SER A 274 -11.05 32.45 6.84
CA SER A 274 -11.95 33.50 7.32
C SER A 274 -13.42 33.07 7.20
N ALA A 275 -13.82 32.53 6.04
CA ALA A 275 -15.18 32.06 5.81
C ALA A 275 -15.59 30.95 6.79
N VAL A 276 -14.70 29.99 7.07
CA VAL A 276 -14.95 28.94 8.07
C VAL A 276 -15.10 29.53 9.48
N LYS A 277 -14.26 30.49 9.86
CA LYS A 277 -14.34 31.15 11.18
C LYS A 277 -15.61 31.98 11.35
N GLN A 278 -16.11 32.61 10.28
CA GLN A 278 -17.33 33.41 10.29
C GLN A 278 -18.59 32.61 10.61
N LEU A 279 -18.59 31.29 10.37
CA LEU A 279 -19.69 30.42 10.81
C LEU A 279 -19.87 30.42 12.34
N ASN A 280 -18.82 30.76 13.09
CA ASN A 280 -18.83 30.89 14.55
C ASN A 280 -19.47 29.67 15.25
N LEU A 281 -19.05 28.47 14.80
CA LEU A 281 -19.50 27.20 15.36
C LEU A 281 -18.88 26.99 16.75
N PRO A 282 -19.63 26.44 17.71
CA PRO A 282 -19.11 26.15 19.04
C PRO A 282 -17.95 25.16 18.96
N ALA A 283 -16.99 25.28 19.88
CA ALA A 283 -15.97 24.24 20.05
C ALA A 283 -16.64 22.89 20.34
N PRO A 284 -16.12 21.78 19.81
CA PRO A 284 -16.68 20.47 20.09
C PRO A 284 -16.54 20.15 21.58
N ALA A 285 -17.59 19.57 22.17
CA ALA A 285 -17.59 19.15 23.57
C ALA A 285 -16.69 17.92 23.80
N LYS A 286 -16.49 17.12 22.76
CA LYS A 286 -15.66 15.91 22.76
C LYS A 286 -14.71 15.93 21.57
N VAL A 287 -13.53 15.35 21.75
CA VAL A 287 -12.49 15.27 20.73
C VAL A 287 -12.45 13.84 20.20
N LEU A 288 -12.63 13.66 18.90
CA LEU A 288 -12.26 12.41 18.22
C LEU A 288 -10.75 12.35 18.12
N LYS A 289 -10.15 11.21 18.46
CA LYS A 289 -8.72 10.95 18.29
C LYS A 289 -8.46 10.03 17.12
N ARG A 290 -9.28 9.00 16.98
CA ARG A 290 -9.13 7.97 15.94
C ARG A 290 -10.47 7.41 15.52
N THR A 291 -10.59 7.10 14.23
CA THR A 291 -11.70 6.32 13.71
C THR A 291 -11.20 5.26 12.72
N VAL A 292 -11.90 4.14 12.67
CA VAL A 292 -11.75 3.15 11.58
C VAL A 292 -13.06 3.09 10.82
N GLU A 293 -12.99 3.41 9.54
CA GLU A 293 -14.09 3.34 8.60
C GLU A 293 -13.92 2.11 7.71
N THR A 294 -15.02 1.42 7.44
CA THR A 294 -15.05 0.27 6.53
C THR A 294 -16.19 0.40 5.55
N GLY A 295 -16.07 -0.18 4.37
CA GLY A 295 -17.13 -0.07 3.38
C GLY A 295 -16.86 -0.84 2.11
N THR A 296 -17.73 -0.63 1.13
CA THR A 296 -17.55 -1.10 -0.24
C THR A 296 -17.63 0.08 -1.18
N ALA A 297 -16.60 0.24 -2.02
CA ALA A 297 -16.58 1.21 -3.09
C ALA A 297 -16.91 0.51 -4.41
N HIS A 298 -17.77 1.12 -5.20
CA HIS A 298 -18.20 0.62 -6.49
C HIS A 298 -17.78 1.62 -7.57
N LEU A 299 -16.88 1.22 -8.47
CA LEU A 299 -16.38 2.04 -9.57
C LEU A 299 -16.64 1.33 -10.90
N LYS A 300 -17.47 1.92 -11.76
CA LYS A 300 -17.82 1.40 -13.10
C LYS A 300 -18.16 -0.11 -13.10
N GLY A 301 -18.96 -0.54 -12.13
CA GLY A 301 -19.41 -1.93 -11.99
C GLY A 301 -18.44 -2.87 -11.27
N GLN A 302 -17.22 -2.43 -10.92
CA GLN A 302 -16.31 -3.16 -10.06
C GLN A 302 -16.51 -2.75 -8.61
N SER A 303 -16.47 -3.73 -7.69
CA SER A 303 -16.68 -3.49 -6.26
C SER A 303 -15.43 -3.91 -5.50
N ALA A 304 -14.96 -3.06 -4.59
CA ALA A 304 -13.83 -3.36 -3.74
C ALA A 304 -14.15 -2.98 -2.28
N PRO A 305 -13.94 -3.88 -1.31
CA PRO A 305 -14.02 -3.50 0.08
C PRO A 305 -12.84 -2.57 0.41
N PHE A 306 -13.03 -1.69 1.38
CA PHE A 306 -11.95 -0.87 1.89
C PHE A 306 -12.01 -0.76 3.42
N ILE A 307 -10.85 -0.44 3.99
CA ILE A 307 -10.67 -0.07 5.38
C ILE A 307 -9.83 1.21 5.37
N GLU A 308 -10.28 2.21 6.10
CA GLU A 308 -9.62 3.51 6.20
C GLU A 308 -9.51 3.90 7.67
N GLU A 309 -8.29 4.08 8.15
CA GLU A 309 -8.02 4.62 9.49
C GLU A 309 -7.81 6.13 9.39
N LYS A 310 -8.47 6.88 10.26
CA LYS A 310 -8.26 8.32 10.42
C LYS A 310 -7.77 8.62 11.82
N SER A 311 -6.79 9.52 11.91
CA SER A 311 -6.37 10.14 13.16
C SER A 311 -6.57 11.64 13.09
N PHE A 312 -6.96 12.23 14.22
CA PHE A 312 -7.45 13.60 14.29
C PHE A 312 -6.58 14.40 15.25
N SER A 313 -6.27 15.63 14.86
CA SER A 313 -5.55 16.59 15.67
C SER A 313 -5.95 18.01 15.29
N GLN A 314 -5.37 19.01 15.96
CA GLN A 314 -5.54 20.41 15.59
C GLN A 314 -4.34 20.88 14.78
N ASP A 315 -4.59 21.46 13.61
CA ASP A 315 -3.56 22.15 12.86
C ASP A 315 -3.15 23.42 13.61
N LYS A 316 -1.86 23.52 13.97
CA LYS A 316 -1.35 24.64 14.77
C LYS A 316 -1.44 25.98 14.04
N ALA A 317 -1.34 25.99 12.71
CA ALA A 317 -1.30 27.22 11.93
C ALA A 317 -2.71 27.84 11.74
N SER A 318 -3.71 27.01 11.47
CA SER A 318 -5.09 27.45 11.21
C SER A 318 -6.02 27.35 12.42
N GLY A 319 -5.71 26.45 13.36
CA GLY A 319 -6.59 26.04 14.45
C GLY A 319 -7.71 25.08 14.05
N LEU A 320 -7.75 24.64 12.78
CA LEU A 320 -8.76 23.75 12.23
C LEU A 320 -8.41 22.27 12.43
N LEU A 321 -9.34 21.39 12.05
CA LEU A 321 -9.17 19.94 12.17
C LEU A 321 -8.11 19.44 11.18
N ALA A 322 -7.00 18.96 11.69
CA ALA A 322 -6.04 18.18 10.94
C ALA A 322 -6.46 16.71 10.96
N VAL A 323 -6.62 16.12 9.78
CA VAL A 323 -6.98 14.71 9.59
C VAL A 323 -5.81 14.04 8.90
N ARG A 324 -5.40 12.89 9.42
CA ARG A 324 -4.48 11.99 8.73
C ARG A 324 -5.21 10.70 8.43
N THR A 325 -5.11 10.26 7.18
CA THR A 325 -5.83 9.11 6.64
C THR A 325 -4.84 8.05 6.20
N LYS A 326 -5.11 6.78 6.51
CA LYS A 326 -4.37 5.62 6.02
C LYS A 326 -5.34 4.58 5.49
N GLY A 327 -5.18 4.21 4.22
CA GLY A 327 -5.82 3.05 3.60
C GLY A 327 -4.79 1.98 3.25
N SER A 328 -5.24 0.91 2.58
CA SER A 328 -4.37 -0.21 2.17
C SER A 328 -3.25 0.19 1.21
N ASN A 329 -3.48 1.20 0.39
CA ASN A 329 -2.56 1.63 -0.66
C ASN A 329 -2.48 3.15 -0.78
N PHE A 330 -2.82 3.88 0.29
CA PHE A 330 -2.66 5.32 0.30
C PHE A 330 -2.49 5.85 1.71
N GLU A 331 -1.74 6.94 1.81
CA GLU A 331 -1.69 7.77 3.00
C GLU A 331 -1.97 9.22 2.62
N GLY A 332 -2.78 9.89 3.42
CA GLY A 332 -3.18 11.27 3.20
C GLY A 332 -3.13 12.11 4.46
N GLN A 333 -3.01 13.41 4.27
CA GLN A 333 -3.16 14.40 5.33
C GLN A 333 -4.01 15.54 4.79
N ALA A 334 -4.86 16.11 5.63
CA ALA A 334 -5.71 17.23 5.28
C ALA A 334 -5.87 18.18 6.46
N VAL A 335 -5.99 19.47 6.17
CA VAL A 335 -6.61 20.44 7.08
C VAL A 335 -8.02 20.70 6.56
N SER A 336 -9.02 20.39 7.37
CA SER A 336 -10.43 20.36 6.96
C SER A 336 -11.32 21.26 7.80
N PHE A 337 -12.42 21.70 7.21
CA PHE A 337 -13.55 22.22 7.97
C PHE A 337 -14.34 21.04 8.56
N ARG A 338 -13.98 20.66 9.80
CA ARG A 338 -14.71 19.64 10.60
C ARG A 338 -14.95 18.31 9.86
N GLY A 339 -14.09 17.93 8.92
CA GLY A 339 -14.26 16.73 8.10
C GLY A 339 -15.21 16.86 6.90
N LEU A 340 -15.93 17.98 6.74
CA LEU A 340 -16.85 18.19 5.62
C LEU A 340 -16.11 18.40 4.30
N VAL A 341 -15.09 19.25 4.32
CA VAL A 341 -14.32 19.65 3.13
C VAL A 341 -12.88 19.94 3.52
N ALA A 342 -11.94 19.43 2.73
CA ALA A 342 -10.53 19.73 2.87
C ALA A 342 -10.23 21.13 2.32
N LEU A 343 -9.59 21.98 3.13
CA LEU A 343 -9.07 23.28 2.71
C LEU A 343 -7.68 23.16 2.10
N ALA A 344 -6.91 22.18 2.59
CA ALA A 344 -5.62 21.77 2.09
C ALA A 344 -5.50 20.26 2.29
N GLN A 345 -5.06 19.53 1.27
CA GLN A 345 -4.87 18.08 1.35
C GLN A 345 -3.74 17.64 0.42
N GLN A 346 -3.04 16.60 0.84
CA GLN A 346 -2.18 15.78 0.00
C GLN A 346 -2.49 14.31 0.28
N THR A 347 -2.53 13.50 -0.75
CA THR A 347 -2.71 12.05 -0.66
C THR A 347 -1.73 11.38 -1.59
N VAL A 348 -0.95 10.45 -1.05
CA VAL A 348 -0.01 9.63 -1.82
C VAL A 348 -0.64 8.25 -1.97
N TYR A 349 -0.93 7.88 -3.21
CA TYR A 349 -1.38 6.56 -3.59
C TYR A 349 -0.19 5.71 -4.00
N SER A 350 -0.10 4.53 -3.43
CA SER A 350 0.81 3.44 -3.79
C SER A 350 0.02 2.33 -4.50
N GLY A 351 0.75 1.40 -5.15
CA GLY A 351 0.16 0.31 -5.92
C GLY A 351 0.03 0.62 -7.42
N GLU A 352 -0.96 0.02 -8.08
CA GLU A 352 -1.05 -0.12 -9.56
C GLU A 352 -0.94 1.20 -10.36
N ALA A 353 -1.41 2.30 -9.78
CA ALA A 353 -1.34 3.63 -10.36
C ALA A 353 -0.81 4.60 -9.30
N PRO A 354 0.51 4.63 -9.06
CA PRO A 354 1.08 5.48 -8.04
C PRO A 354 0.90 6.94 -8.45
N MET A 355 0.31 7.73 -7.56
CA MET A 355 0.07 9.14 -7.82
C MET A 355 0.06 9.94 -6.53
N VAL A 356 0.43 11.21 -6.64
CA VAL A 356 0.24 12.18 -5.56
C VAL A 356 -0.91 13.09 -5.98
N ASP A 357 -1.94 13.15 -5.15
CA ASP A 357 -3.09 14.01 -5.30
C ASP A 357 -3.02 15.18 -4.31
N ASN A 358 -3.39 16.37 -4.76
CA ASN A 358 -3.34 17.60 -3.97
C ASN A 358 -4.64 18.37 -4.13
N ILE A 359 -5.14 18.90 -3.02
CA ILE A 359 -6.26 19.85 -3.00
C ILE A 359 -5.81 21.08 -2.24
N GLY A 360 -6.05 22.25 -2.82
CA GLY A 360 -5.84 23.55 -2.17
C GLY A 360 -6.98 24.49 -2.49
N LEU A 361 -7.80 24.81 -1.49
CA LEU A 361 -8.89 25.77 -1.65
C LEU A 361 -8.39 27.20 -1.44
N ASN A 362 -8.72 28.06 -2.41
CA ASN A 362 -8.51 29.50 -2.34
C ASN A 362 -9.59 30.16 -1.48
N ALA A 363 -10.85 29.74 -1.67
CA ALA A 363 -12.00 30.27 -0.96
C ALA A 363 -13.08 29.20 -0.76
N ILE A 364 -13.92 29.43 0.25
CA ILE A 364 -15.17 28.72 0.46
C ILE A 364 -16.23 29.75 0.87
N ALA A 365 -17.46 29.59 0.42
CA ALA A 365 -18.60 30.40 0.83
C ALA A 365 -19.73 29.47 1.29
N PHE A 366 -20.39 29.84 2.38
CA PHE A 366 -21.49 29.08 2.98
C PHE A 366 -22.81 29.83 2.84
N SER A 367 -23.90 29.10 2.65
CA SER A 367 -25.27 29.60 2.66
C SER A 367 -26.16 28.76 3.59
N GLY A 368 -27.19 29.38 4.17
CA GLY A 368 -28.06 28.75 5.17
C GLY A 368 -27.49 28.79 6.59
N ASP A 369 -28.25 28.25 7.54
CA ASP A 369 -27.90 28.26 8.96
C ASP A 369 -27.05 27.04 9.35
N TRP A 370 -25.75 27.11 9.03
CA TRP A 370 -24.76 26.11 9.43
C TRP A 370 -24.51 26.06 10.94
N LYS A 371 -24.95 27.06 11.70
CA LYS A 371 -24.73 27.11 13.15
C LYS A 371 -25.74 26.25 13.89
N SER A 372 -27.02 26.38 13.55
CA SER A 372 -28.07 25.58 14.18
C SER A 372 -28.40 24.31 13.40
N MET A 373 -28.23 24.30 12.07
CA MET A 373 -28.57 23.18 11.17
C MET A 373 -29.90 22.50 11.55
N PRO A 374 -31.03 23.24 11.56
CA PRO A 374 -32.29 22.68 12.01
C PRO A 374 -32.81 21.65 11.00
N VAL A 375 -33.55 20.66 11.48
CA VAL A 375 -34.17 19.65 10.60
C VAL A 375 -35.08 20.34 9.58
N GLY A 376 -34.95 19.95 8.31
CA GLY A 376 -35.64 20.54 7.17
C GLY A 376 -34.91 21.71 6.52
N ALA A 377 -33.83 22.23 7.11
CA ALA A 377 -33.10 23.35 6.56
C ALA A 377 -32.35 22.98 5.26
N GLN A 378 -32.31 23.95 4.35
CA GLN A 378 -31.40 23.97 3.21
C GLN A 378 -30.12 24.70 3.60
N LEU A 379 -29.00 24.02 3.39
CA LEU A 379 -27.65 24.54 3.56
C LEU A 379 -26.94 24.45 2.21
N GLY A 380 -25.94 25.29 2.00
CA GLY A 380 -25.11 25.17 0.81
C GLY A 380 -23.69 25.63 1.08
N PHE A 381 -22.77 25.16 0.25
CA PHE A 381 -21.43 25.69 0.21
C PHE A 381 -20.85 25.64 -1.20
N VAL A 382 -19.99 26.61 -1.48
CA VAL A 382 -19.29 26.72 -2.76
C VAL A 382 -17.79 26.81 -2.48
N THR A 383 -17.03 25.91 -3.08
CA THR A 383 -15.58 25.91 -3.02
C THR A 383 -15.01 26.55 -4.28
N ASP A 384 -13.86 27.20 -4.13
CA ASP A 384 -13.03 27.66 -5.24
C ASP A 384 -11.57 27.30 -4.92
N GLY A 385 -10.92 26.56 -5.79
CA GLY A 385 -9.59 26.02 -5.52
C GLY A 385 -8.99 25.25 -6.68
N LYS A 386 -7.87 24.60 -6.39
CA LYS A 386 -7.15 23.76 -7.33
C LYS A 386 -7.10 22.33 -6.81
N MET A 387 -7.34 21.41 -7.73
CA MET A 387 -7.07 19.99 -7.54
C MET A 387 -6.04 19.60 -8.60
N SER A 388 -5.02 18.87 -8.19
CA SER A 388 -4.00 18.38 -9.11
C SER A 388 -3.48 17.03 -8.69
N ASN A 389 -3.12 16.22 -9.68
CA ASN A 389 -2.38 15.00 -9.41
C ASN A 389 -1.12 14.93 -10.27
N SER A 390 -0.17 14.11 -9.84
CA SER A 390 1.14 13.97 -10.47
C SER A 390 1.10 13.32 -11.87
N VAL A 391 -0.04 12.77 -12.30
CA VAL A 391 -0.17 12.02 -13.56
C VAL A 391 -0.78 12.89 -14.67
N VAL A 392 -1.88 13.59 -14.39
CA VAL A 392 -2.60 14.41 -15.38
C VAL A 392 -2.49 15.92 -15.13
N GLY A 393 -1.83 16.34 -14.04
CA GLY A 393 -1.73 17.75 -13.67
C GLY A 393 -3.00 18.26 -13.00
N GLU A 394 -3.37 19.52 -13.26
CA GLU A 394 -4.60 20.12 -12.72
C GLU A 394 -5.84 19.45 -13.33
N TYR A 395 -6.83 19.12 -12.49
CA TYR A 395 -8.05 18.46 -12.93
C TYR A 395 -9.29 18.98 -12.18
N GLY A 396 -10.47 18.64 -12.71
CA GLY A 396 -11.76 19.04 -12.16
C GLY A 396 -12.09 20.53 -12.39
N LYS A 397 -13.31 20.92 -12.02
CA LYS A 397 -13.72 22.33 -12.06
C LYS A 397 -13.14 23.05 -10.82
N PRO A 398 -12.48 24.22 -10.98
CA PRO A 398 -11.96 24.99 -9.85
C PRO A 398 -13.05 25.37 -8.85
N ARG A 399 -14.25 25.68 -9.36
CA ARG A 399 -15.43 26.02 -8.56
C ARG A 399 -16.41 24.86 -8.50
N GLN A 400 -16.80 24.46 -7.30
CA GLN A 400 -17.81 23.42 -7.06
C GLN A 400 -18.84 23.92 -6.06
N ALA A 401 -20.12 23.62 -6.31
CA ALA A 401 -21.22 24.02 -5.44
C ALA A 401 -21.99 22.79 -4.96
N PHE A 402 -22.45 22.86 -3.71
CA PHE A 402 -23.12 21.77 -3.02
C PHE A 402 -24.38 22.29 -2.33
N ASP A 403 -25.48 21.58 -2.52
CA ASP A 403 -26.77 21.85 -1.88
C ASP A 403 -27.09 20.71 -0.92
N CYS A 404 -27.21 21.05 0.36
CA CYS A 404 -27.42 20.11 1.45
C CYS A 404 -28.79 20.32 2.10
N ARG A 405 -29.47 19.22 2.43
CA ARG A 405 -30.69 19.23 3.24
C ARG A 405 -30.48 18.47 4.54
N VAL A 406 -30.82 19.09 5.66
CA VAL A 406 -30.86 18.42 6.96
C VAL A 406 -32.14 17.58 7.02
N GLU A 407 -32.03 16.26 6.94
CA GLU A 407 -33.21 15.38 6.86
C GLU A 407 -33.80 15.05 8.22
N GLN A 408 -32.92 14.74 9.17
CA GLN A 408 -33.33 14.23 10.48
C GLN A 408 -32.23 14.42 11.51
N GLN A 409 -32.62 14.34 12.77
CA GLN A 409 -31.72 14.28 13.91
C GLN A 409 -31.95 12.94 14.63
N VAL A 410 -30.86 12.21 14.85
CA VAL A 410 -30.87 10.89 15.48
C VAL A 410 -29.85 10.85 16.62
N PRO A 411 -29.99 9.93 17.59
CA PRO A 411 -28.91 9.65 18.54
C PRO A 411 -27.61 9.28 17.80
N ALA A 412 -26.47 9.84 18.21
CA ALA A 412 -25.18 9.53 17.60
C ALA A 412 -24.79 8.04 17.76
N THR A 413 -25.37 7.36 18.76
CA THR A 413 -25.24 5.91 18.96
C THR A 413 -25.77 5.09 17.79
N GLN A 414 -26.67 5.64 16.95
CA GLN A 414 -27.12 5.00 15.72
C GLN A 414 -26.04 5.02 14.61
N VAL A 415 -25.11 5.98 14.66
CA VAL A 415 -23.96 6.04 13.75
C VAL A 415 -22.85 5.10 14.24
N ASN A 416 -22.55 5.12 15.53
CA ASN A 416 -21.68 4.16 16.20
C ASN A 416 -21.99 4.13 17.69
N ALA A 417 -22.09 2.94 18.30
CA ALA A 417 -22.48 2.76 19.69
C ALA A 417 -21.59 3.47 20.74
N ARG A 418 -20.34 3.84 20.39
CA ARG A 418 -19.42 4.58 21.27
C ARG A 418 -19.61 6.09 21.25
N LEU A 419 -20.38 6.61 20.28
CA LEU A 419 -20.67 8.03 20.19
C LEU A 419 -21.77 8.43 21.17
N SER A 420 -21.71 9.67 21.66
CA SER A 420 -22.76 10.27 22.48
C SER A 420 -23.40 11.48 21.80
N GLY A 421 -24.49 11.95 22.40
CA GLY A 421 -25.22 13.11 21.93
C GLY A 421 -26.01 12.79 20.68
N GLN A 422 -26.16 13.80 19.82
CA GLN A 422 -27.03 13.75 18.65
C GLN A 422 -26.20 13.83 17.37
N ALA A 423 -26.74 13.28 16.29
CA ALA A 423 -26.21 13.36 14.94
C ALA A 423 -27.29 13.89 13.99
N LYS A 424 -26.93 14.85 13.16
CA LYS A 424 -27.80 15.36 12.10
C LYS A 424 -27.44 14.68 10.80
N LYS A 425 -28.41 14.02 10.17
CA LYS A 425 -28.23 13.43 8.85
C LYS A 425 -28.46 14.50 7.79
N LEU A 426 -27.47 14.71 6.93
CA LEU A 426 -27.55 15.61 5.79
C LEU A 426 -27.47 14.81 4.50
N ARG A 427 -28.23 15.23 3.50
CA ARG A 427 -28.06 14.80 2.11
C ARG A 427 -27.55 15.96 1.27
N CYS A 428 -26.39 15.80 0.65
CA CYS A 428 -25.72 16.86 -0.10
C CYS A 428 -25.57 16.47 -1.57
N ALA A 429 -26.16 17.24 -2.48
CA ALA A 429 -26.04 17.05 -3.91
C ALA A 429 -25.01 18.02 -4.50
N HIS A 430 -24.22 17.53 -5.47
CA HIS A 430 -23.40 18.41 -6.29
C HIS A 430 -24.29 19.18 -7.27
N VAL A 431 -24.12 20.49 -7.33
CA VAL A 431 -24.80 21.37 -8.30
C VAL A 431 -24.16 21.19 -9.68
N GLU A 432 -24.99 21.12 -10.73
CA GLU A 432 -24.57 20.88 -12.11
C GLU A 432 -23.76 19.58 -12.31
N ASP A 433 -24.11 18.54 -11.57
CA ASP A 433 -23.47 17.23 -11.67
C ASP A 433 -24.22 16.29 -12.60
N SER A 434 -23.60 15.93 -13.73
CA SER A 434 -24.17 14.99 -14.70
C SER A 434 -24.41 13.60 -14.11
N LEU A 435 -23.61 13.21 -13.11
CA LEU A 435 -23.73 11.92 -12.41
C LEU A 435 -24.75 11.93 -11.27
N LYS A 436 -25.36 13.09 -10.97
CA LYS A 436 -26.35 13.29 -9.90
C LYS A 436 -25.91 12.70 -8.55
N ARG A 437 -24.63 12.88 -8.19
CA ARG A 437 -24.08 12.37 -6.94
C ARG A 437 -24.74 13.05 -5.76
N VAL A 438 -25.22 12.23 -4.83
CA VAL A 438 -25.78 12.68 -3.55
C VAL A 438 -25.02 11.96 -2.44
N GLU A 439 -24.41 12.76 -1.57
CA GLU A 439 -23.67 12.27 -0.41
C GLU A 439 -24.58 12.21 0.82
N THR A 440 -24.43 11.17 1.62
CA THR A 440 -25.02 11.11 2.96
C THR A 440 -23.95 11.44 3.99
N LEU A 441 -24.20 12.45 4.80
CA LEU A 441 -23.32 12.91 5.88
C LEU A 441 -24.05 12.80 7.23
N TYR A 442 -23.30 12.54 8.29
CA TYR A 442 -23.75 12.71 9.67
C TYR A 442 -22.89 13.76 10.36
N TYR A 443 -23.49 14.88 10.75
CA TYR A 443 -22.85 15.85 11.64
C TYR A 443 -23.01 15.39 13.09
N LEU A 444 -21.93 14.93 13.70
CA LEU A 444 -21.87 14.48 15.08
C LEU A 444 -21.75 15.70 16.01
N GLU A 445 -22.82 16.10 16.69
CA GLU A 445 -22.91 17.41 17.34
C GLU A 445 -21.89 17.58 18.49
N ASP A 446 -21.77 16.59 19.38
CA ASP A 446 -20.82 16.61 20.51
C ASP A 446 -19.36 16.70 20.05
N TYR A 447 -19.06 16.12 18.88
CA TYR A 447 -17.71 16.00 18.33
C TYR A 447 -17.41 17.09 17.30
N GLY A 448 -18.45 17.80 16.86
CA GLY A 448 -18.40 18.81 15.81
C GLY A 448 -17.66 18.32 14.56
N TYR A 449 -18.02 17.13 14.09
CA TYR A 449 -17.39 16.41 12.97
C TYR A 449 -18.44 15.91 11.98
N PHE A 450 -18.19 16.07 10.68
CA PHE A 450 -18.98 15.50 9.61
C PHE A 450 -18.38 14.15 9.18
N PHE A 451 -19.10 13.08 9.46
CA PHE A 451 -18.80 11.75 8.94
C PHE A 451 -19.52 11.53 7.60
N ARG A 452 -18.78 11.17 6.55
CA ARG A 452 -19.36 10.80 5.25
C ARG A 452 -19.74 9.32 5.27
N ALA A 453 -21.05 9.04 5.29
CA ALA A 453 -21.58 7.68 5.31
C ALA A 453 -21.65 7.04 3.92
N GLY A 454 -21.52 7.82 2.85
CA GLY A 454 -21.45 7.28 1.50
C GLY A 454 -21.96 8.23 0.42
N VAL A 455 -21.98 7.71 -0.80
CA VAL A 455 -22.54 8.35 -2.00
C VAL A 455 -23.56 7.39 -2.60
N ASP A 456 -24.72 7.91 -2.99
CA ASP A 456 -25.78 7.11 -3.61
C ASP A 456 -25.32 6.42 -4.92
N PRO A 457 -25.91 5.25 -5.24
CA PRO A 457 -25.71 4.58 -6.52
C PRO A 457 -25.87 5.48 -7.74
N ASN A 458 -24.87 5.49 -8.61
CA ASN A 458 -24.90 6.10 -9.95
C ASN A 458 -24.02 5.28 -10.93
N GLU A 459 -24.02 5.68 -12.20
CA GLU A 459 -23.35 4.95 -13.29
C GLU A 459 -21.81 4.89 -13.19
N PHE A 460 -21.21 5.79 -12.40
CA PHE A 460 -19.75 5.91 -12.32
C PHE A 460 -19.19 5.42 -10.99
N PHE A 461 -19.62 6.00 -9.87
CA PHE A 461 -19.05 5.73 -8.56
C PHE A 461 -20.07 5.84 -7.43
N HIS A 462 -20.18 4.83 -6.58
CA HIS A 462 -20.89 4.94 -5.31
C HIS A 462 -20.16 4.20 -4.21
N GLU A 463 -20.41 4.57 -2.97
CA GLU A 463 -19.79 3.94 -1.81
C GLU A 463 -20.72 3.94 -0.62
N GLU A 464 -20.61 2.91 0.19
CA GLU A 464 -21.24 2.85 1.52
C GLU A 464 -20.13 2.76 2.56
N ARG A 465 -20.22 3.60 3.59
CA ARG A 465 -19.25 3.69 4.68
C ARG A 465 -19.92 3.42 6.02
N VAL A 466 -19.25 2.65 6.84
CA VAL A 466 -19.62 2.38 8.24
C VAL A 466 -18.48 2.82 9.13
N LEU A 467 -18.81 3.60 10.17
CA LEU A 467 -17.90 3.96 11.23
C LEU A 467 -17.78 2.78 12.20
N LYS A 468 -16.72 1.98 12.08
CA LYS A 468 -16.55 0.73 12.82
C LYS A 468 -15.96 0.95 14.21
N GLU A 469 -14.87 1.72 14.29
CA GLU A 469 -14.21 2.04 15.56
C GLU A 469 -14.16 3.55 15.75
N VAL A 470 -14.28 3.95 17.02
CA VAL A 470 -14.19 5.36 17.46
C VAL A 470 -13.43 5.39 18.79
N GLU A 471 -12.46 6.30 18.87
CA GLU A 471 -11.72 6.68 20.08
C GLU A 471 -11.80 8.18 20.34
#